data_AF-A0A565C576-F1
#
_entry.id   AF-A0A565C576-F1
#
_cell.length_a   1.000
_cell.length_b   1.000
_cell.length_c   1.000
_cell.angle_alpha   90.00
_cell.angle_beta   90.00
_cell.angle_gamma   90.00
#
_symmetry.space_group_name_H-M   'P 1'
#
loop_
_entity.id
_entity.type
_entity.pdbx_description
1 polymer ?
#
loop_
_entity_poly.entity_id
_entity_poly.type
_entity_poly.pdbx_seq_one_letter_code
_entity_poly.pdbx_strand_id
1 'polypeptide(L)'
;MALLFAYSASVQLNDPDWYFWFPLYTLAFVVNLISCKRISKSTRIKQMIGTALSLGLFLFLKVVAEDVITEKVGVLSLDLTHRVVREKIGSGLVITSMFLQHRASSSSSKPREKKYIDFGITATVIFGYGLPFWFFTIQKGEIKI
;
A
#
# COMPACT_ATOMS: atom_id res chain seq x y z
N MET A 1 -9.38 -2.47 1.71
CA MET A 1 -8.30 -1.52 1.33
C MET A 1 -8.30 -0.27 2.19
N ALA A 2 -9.38 0.52 2.24
CA ALA A 2 -9.39 1.76 3.02
C ALA A 2 -8.99 1.56 4.50
N LEU A 3 -9.65 0.67 5.23
CA LEU A 3 -9.32 0.40 6.65
C LEU A 3 -7.87 -0.04 6.87
N LEU A 4 -7.27 -0.74 5.91
CA LEU A 4 -5.86 -1.13 5.97
C LEU A 4 -4.96 0.11 5.97
N PHE A 5 -5.21 1.08 5.06
CA PHE A 5 -4.44 2.32 5.03
C PHE A 5 -4.72 3.25 6.22
N ALA A 6 -5.95 3.24 6.74
CA ALA A 6 -6.27 3.97 7.97
C ALA A 6 -5.48 3.41 9.17
N TYR A 7 -5.42 2.09 9.29
CA TYR A 7 -4.60 1.43 10.30
C TYR A 7 -3.11 1.75 10.10
N SER A 8 -2.57 1.61 8.88
CA SER A 8 -1.18 1.97 8.57
C SER A 8 -0.86 3.43 8.94
N ALA A 9 -1.75 4.37 8.64
CA ALA A 9 -1.58 5.77 9.03
C ALA A 9 -1.52 5.96 10.56
N SER A 10 -2.36 5.23 11.30
CA SER A 10 -2.40 5.33 12.76
C SER A 10 -1.11 4.81 13.43
N VAL A 11 -0.54 3.72 12.90
CA VAL A 11 0.70 3.13 13.43
C VAL A 11 1.92 3.99 13.11
N GLN A 12 1.93 4.62 11.93
CA GLN A 12 3.08 5.39 11.46
C GLN A 12 3.25 6.76 12.14
N LEU A 13 2.27 7.22 12.92
CA LEU A 13 2.38 8.49 13.68
C LEU A 13 3.50 8.47 14.72
N ASN A 14 3.94 7.29 15.15
CA ASN A 14 5.02 7.13 16.12
C ASN A 14 6.42 7.10 15.49
N ASP A 15 6.53 7.11 14.15
CA ASP A 15 7.83 7.05 13.48
C ASP A 15 8.39 8.46 13.20
N PRO A 16 9.71 8.68 13.22
CA PRO A 16 10.30 10.00 12.99
C PRO A 16 10.00 10.58 11.59
N ASP A 17 9.75 9.73 10.58
CA ASP A 17 9.36 10.16 9.23
C ASP A 17 7.84 10.22 9.00
N TRP A 18 7.04 10.22 10.08
CA TRP A 18 5.58 10.21 10.02
C TRP A 18 5.00 11.26 9.07
N TYR A 19 5.65 12.42 8.96
CA TYR A 19 5.22 13.56 8.16
C TYR A 19 5.12 13.27 6.66
N PHE A 20 5.86 12.30 6.13
CA PHE A 20 5.72 11.87 4.73
C PHE A 20 4.75 10.70 4.58
N TRP A 21 4.81 9.75 5.50
CA TRP A 21 4.03 8.52 5.43
C TRP A 21 2.55 8.73 5.78
N PHE A 22 2.27 9.58 6.75
CA PHE A 22 0.90 9.88 7.19
C PHE A 22 0.08 10.52 6.05
N PRO A 23 0.55 11.56 5.34
CA PRO A 23 -0.14 12.07 4.15
C PRO A 23 -0.32 11.02 3.05
N LEU A 24 0.67 10.16 2.81
CA LEU A 24 0.55 9.10 1.82
C LEU A 24 -0.58 8.12 2.16
N TYR A 25 -0.58 7.58 3.38
CA TYR A 25 -1.58 6.60 3.80
C TYR A 25 -2.98 7.21 3.95
N THR A 26 -3.08 8.45 4.41
CA THR A 26 -4.37 9.17 4.49
C THR A 26 -4.94 9.47 3.11
N LEU A 27 -4.12 9.90 2.15
CA LEU A 27 -4.55 10.04 0.75
C LEU A 27 -5.02 8.69 0.18
N ALA A 28 -4.26 7.62 0.43
CA ALA A 28 -4.63 6.29 -0.01
C ALA A 28 -5.96 5.82 0.61
N PHE A 29 -6.18 6.10 1.90
CA PHE A 29 -7.43 5.83 2.60
C PHE A 29 -8.61 6.56 1.94
N VAL A 30 -8.50 7.88 1.76
CA VAL A 30 -9.56 8.72 1.19
C VAL A 30 -9.91 8.27 -0.23
N VAL A 31 -8.90 8.04 -1.08
CA VAL A 31 -9.10 7.59 -2.45
C VAL A 31 -9.82 6.23 -2.49
N ASN A 32 -9.41 5.27 -1.66
CA ASN A 32 -10.08 3.96 -1.57
C ASN A 32 -11.51 4.06 -1.00
N LEU A 33 -11.78 5.00 -0.09
CA LEU A 33 -13.12 5.23 0.47
C LEU A 33 -14.07 5.84 -0.56
N ILE A 34 -13.59 6.79 -1.35
CA ILE A 34 -14.37 7.43 -2.41
C ILE A 34 -14.64 6.44 -3.56
N SER A 35 -13.63 5.65 -3.95
CA SER A 35 -13.76 4.63 -5.00
C SER A 35 -14.75 3.52 -4.64
N CYS A 36 -14.92 3.20 -3.35
CA CYS A 36 -15.91 2.21 -2.87
C CYS A 36 -17.36 2.62 -3.23
N LYS A 37 -17.66 3.92 -3.29
CA LYS A 37 -18.98 4.45 -3.66
C LYS A 37 -19.25 4.49 -5.17
N ARG A 38 -18.42 3.85 -6.00
CA ARG A 38 -18.63 3.63 -7.46
C ARG A 38 -18.88 4.91 -8.28
N ILE A 39 -18.45 6.07 -7.80
CA ILE A 39 -18.46 7.33 -8.55
C ILE A 39 -17.01 7.76 -8.69
N SER A 40 -16.36 7.43 -9.80
CA SER A 40 -15.05 8.05 -10.05
C SER A 40 -14.72 8.17 -11.54
N LYS A 41 -15.50 9.04 -12.20
CA LYS A 41 -15.05 9.75 -13.41
C LYS A 41 -14.56 11.17 -13.09
N SER A 42 -14.51 11.56 -11.81
CA SER A 42 -14.13 12.92 -11.42
C SER A 42 -12.63 13.16 -11.62
N THR A 43 -12.29 14.23 -12.34
CA THR A 43 -10.91 14.67 -12.58
C THR A 43 -10.12 14.83 -11.27
N ARG A 44 -10.79 15.26 -10.18
CA ARG A 44 -10.17 15.41 -8.86
C ARG A 44 -9.66 14.08 -8.29
N ILE A 45 -10.41 13.00 -8.45
CA ILE A 45 -10.00 11.68 -7.92
C ILE A 45 -8.83 11.15 -8.74
N LYS A 46 -8.83 11.34 -10.07
CA LYS A 46 -7.67 10.98 -10.92
C LYS A 46 -6.41 11.74 -10.51
N GLN A 47 -6.54 13.02 -10.19
CA GLN A 47 -5.42 13.83 -9.70
C GLN A 47 -4.93 13.33 -8.35
N MET A 48 -5.83 13.01 -7.40
CA MET A 48 -5.46 12.44 -6.10
C MET A 48 -4.79 11.06 -6.22
N ILE A 49 -5.26 10.21 -7.14
CA ILE A 49 -4.61 8.93 -7.46
C ILE A 49 -3.19 9.19 -7.98
N GLY A 50 -3.03 10.14 -8.91
CA GLY A 50 -1.74 10.50 -9.48
C GLY A 50 -0.77 11.05 -8.43
N THR A 51 -1.22 11.94 -7.54
CA THR A 51 -0.37 12.49 -6.47
C THR A 51 0.01 11.43 -5.45
N ALA A 52 -0.93 10.58 -5.02
CA ALA A 52 -0.64 9.48 -4.11
C ALA A 52 0.30 8.45 -4.73
N LEU A 53 0.18 8.17 -6.04
CA LEU A 53 1.06 7.25 -6.76
C LEU A 53 2.48 7.83 -6.91
N SER A 54 2.59 9.12 -7.24
CA SER A 54 3.88 9.81 -7.32
C SER A 54 4.58 9.89 -5.97
N LEU A 55 3.85 10.26 -4.91
CA LEU A 55 4.38 10.29 -3.54
C LEU A 55 4.77 8.89 -3.06
N GLY A 56 3.94 7.89 -3.36
CA GLY A 56 4.22 6.49 -3.03
C GLY A 56 5.48 5.98 -3.72
N LEU A 57 5.66 6.29 -5.00
CA LEU A 57 6.87 5.93 -5.76
C LEU A 57 8.11 6.64 -5.22
N PHE A 58 8.01 7.93 -4.89
CA PHE A 58 9.10 8.69 -4.29
C PHE A 58 9.55 8.08 -2.96
N LEU A 59 8.60 7.74 -2.07
CA LEU A 59 8.91 7.12 -0.79
C LEU A 59 9.43 5.69 -0.93
N PHE A 60 8.92 4.92 -1.90
CA PHE A 60 9.47 3.61 -2.21
C PHE A 60 10.94 3.70 -2.64
N LEU A 61 11.29 4.65 -3.54
CA LEU A 61 12.67 4.89 -3.95
C LEU A 61 13.56 5.34 -2.78
N LYS A 62 13.04 6.21 -1.89
CA LYS A 62 13.76 6.59 -0.65
C LYS A 62 14.10 5.37 0.19
N VAL A 63 13.12 4.50 0.44
CA VAL A 63 13.33 3.32 1.29
C VAL A 63 14.28 2.33 0.63
N VAL A 64 14.21 2.16 -0.70
CA VAL A 64 15.17 1.33 -1.44
C VAL A 64 16.58 1.91 -1.36
N ALA A 65 16.74 3.22 -1.48
CA ALA A 65 18.05 3.86 -1.32
C ALA A 65 18.61 3.68 0.10
N GLU A 66 17.78 3.81 1.13
CA GLU A 66 18.17 3.57 2.52
C GLU A 66 18.57 2.11 2.77
N ASP A 67 17.86 1.15 2.17
CA ASP A 67 18.16 -0.29 2.21
C ASP A 67 19.54 -0.59 1.59
N VAL A 68 19.83 0.04 0.44
CA VAL A 68 21.13 -0.11 -0.26
C VAL A 68 22.27 0.53 0.53
N ILE A 69 22.09 1.74 1.07
CA ILE A 69 23.14 2.45 1.82
C ILE A 69 23.44 1.76 3.15
N THR A 70 22.42 1.20 3.80
CA THR A 70 22.58 0.65 5.15
C THR A 70 23.21 -0.75 5.13
N GLU A 71 23.25 -1.45 3.99
CA GLU A 71 23.77 -2.83 3.80
C GLU A 71 23.27 -3.90 4.81
N LYS A 72 22.37 -3.56 5.74
CA LYS A 72 22.05 -4.37 6.92
C LYS A 72 21.04 -5.49 6.68
N VAL A 73 20.26 -5.41 5.60
CA VAL A 73 19.14 -6.32 5.35
C VAL A 73 19.13 -6.60 3.85
N GLY A 74 19.30 -7.86 3.45
CA GLY A 74 19.31 -8.22 2.04
C GLY A 74 18.05 -7.68 1.33
N VAL A 75 18.19 -7.24 0.07
CA VAL A 75 17.15 -6.54 -0.72
C VAL A 75 15.82 -7.32 -0.82
N LEU A 76 15.81 -8.61 -0.48
CA LEU A 76 14.67 -9.52 -0.50
C LEU A 76 14.28 -10.07 0.89
N SER A 77 14.96 -9.64 1.95
CA SER A 77 14.62 -10.04 3.32
C SER A 77 13.31 -9.39 3.74
N LEU A 78 12.38 -10.23 4.19
CA LEU A 78 10.99 -9.87 4.48
C LEU A 78 10.74 -9.76 5.99
N ASP A 79 11.79 -9.45 6.75
CA ASP A 79 11.69 -9.30 8.19
C ASP A 79 11.01 -7.97 8.57
N LEU A 80 9.73 -8.05 8.94
CA LEU A 80 8.91 -6.91 9.37
C LEU A 80 9.38 -6.29 10.69
N THR A 81 10.33 -6.90 11.40
CA THR A 81 10.97 -6.29 12.57
C THR A 81 11.70 -5.01 12.15
N HIS A 82 12.31 -5.02 10.97
CA HIS A 82 13.01 -3.87 10.44
C HIS A 82 12.03 -2.85 9.85
N ARG A 83 12.24 -1.59 10.27
CA ARG A 83 11.43 -0.46 9.82
C ARG A 83 11.43 -0.30 8.29
N VAL A 84 12.60 -0.43 7.66
CA VAL A 84 12.76 -0.30 6.19
C VAL A 84 11.91 -1.31 5.42
N VAL A 85 11.77 -2.54 5.92
CA VAL A 85 10.96 -3.59 5.27
C VAL A 85 9.48 -3.26 5.36
N ARG A 86 9.00 -2.79 6.53
CA ARG A 86 7.61 -2.35 6.71
C ARG A 86 7.27 -1.17 5.80
N GLU A 87 8.15 -0.18 5.72
CA GLU A 87 7.97 1.00 4.88
C GLU A 87 7.96 0.65 3.38
N LYS A 88 8.82 -0.29 2.95
CA LYS A 88 8.87 -0.82 1.58
C LYS A 88 7.59 -1.56 1.21
N ILE A 89 7.09 -2.42 2.10
CA ILE A 89 5.84 -3.16 1.89
C ILE A 89 4.64 -2.19 1.90
N GLY A 90 4.61 -1.25 2.83
CA GLY A 90 3.54 -0.27 2.95
C GLY A 90 3.45 0.67 1.74
N SER A 91 4.57 1.25 1.29
CA SER A 91 4.63 2.04 0.05
C SER A 91 4.26 1.20 -1.18
N GLY A 92 4.76 -0.04 -1.27
CA GLY A 92 4.39 -0.98 -2.33
C GLY A 92 2.88 -1.23 -2.41
N LEU A 93 2.24 -1.50 -1.27
CA LEU A 93 0.78 -1.67 -1.17
C LEU A 93 0.02 -0.43 -1.63
N VAL A 94 0.49 0.78 -1.27
CA VAL A 94 -0.11 2.04 -1.74
C VAL A 94 -0.01 2.15 -3.25
N ILE A 95 1.18 1.96 -3.83
CA ILE A 95 1.42 2.03 -5.28
C ILE A 95 0.51 1.05 -6.03
N THR A 96 0.48 -0.22 -5.62
CA THR A 96 -0.36 -1.24 -6.26
C THR A 96 -1.84 -0.87 -6.17
N SER A 97 -2.31 -0.37 -5.01
CA SER A 97 -3.72 0.02 -4.88
C SER A 97 -4.08 1.24 -5.72
N MET A 98 -3.19 2.24 -5.82
CA MET A 98 -3.41 3.44 -6.63
C MET A 98 -3.37 3.09 -8.12
N PHE A 99 -2.45 2.20 -8.53
CA PHE A 99 -2.36 1.72 -9.90
C PHE A 99 -3.63 0.95 -10.31
N LEU A 100 -4.13 0.05 -9.46
CA LEU A 100 -5.38 -0.66 -9.69
C LEU A 100 -6.57 0.30 -9.77
N GLN A 101 -6.64 1.31 -8.90
CA GLN A 101 -7.70 2.33 -8.95
C GLN A 101 -7.61 3.23 -10.18
N HIS A 102 -6.40 3.56 -10.65
CA HIS A 102 -6.18 4.29 -11.89
C HIS A 102 -6.71 3.49 -13.10
N ARG A 103 -6.42 2.19 -13.14
CA ARG A 103 -6.93 1.25 -14.15
C ARG A 103 -8.45 1.11 -14.05
N ALA A 104 -9.00 1.00 -12.84
CA ALA A 104 -10.44 0.94 -12.61
C ALA A 104 -11.20 2.17 -13.12
N SER A 105 -10.63 3.37 -12.92
CA SER A 105 -11.21 4.63 -13.41
C SER A 105 -11.07 4.82 -14.92
N SER A 106 -10.08 4.17 -15.54
CA SER A 106 -9.80 4.27 -16.98
C SER A 106 -10.45 3.16 -17.81
N SER A 107 -10.84 2.04 -17.18
CA SER A 107 -11.44 0.90 -17.87
C SER A 107 -12.85 1.24 -18.35
N SER A 108 -12.93 1.66 -19.60
CA SER A 108 -14.14 1.71 -20.38
C SER A 108 -14.44 0.30 -20.91
N SER A 109 -15.59 -0.23 -20.50
CA SER A 109 -16.38 -1.25 -21.22
C SER A 109 -15.90 -2.70 -21.37
N LYS A 110 -14.71 -3.15 -20.96
CA LYS A 110 -14.33 -4.58 -21.06
C LYS A 110 -14.60 -5.37 -19.76
N PRO A 111 -15.55 -6.33 -19.72
CA PRO A 111 -15.87 -7.10 -18.52
C PRO A 111 -14.71 -7.98 -18.03
N ARG A 112 -13.81 -8.39 -18.94
CA ARG A 112 -12.61 -9.17 -18.59
C ARG A 112 -11.62 -8.36 -17.77
N GLU A 113 -11.41 -7.09 -18.12
CA GLU A 113 -10.48 -6.19 -17.43
C GLU A 113 -10.97 -5.86 -16.01
N LYS A 114 -12.28 -5.63 -15.84
CA LYS A 114 -12.88 -5.45 -14.51
C LYS A 114 -12.62 -6.64 -13.58
N LYS A 115 -12.76 -7.87 -14.08
CA LYS A 115 -12.47 -9.08 -13.30
C LYS A 115 -11.01 -9.13 -12.84
N TYR A 116 -10.06 -8.75 -13.70
CA TYR A 116 -8.64 -8.69 -13.31
C TYR A 116 -8.37 -7.61 -12.27
N ILE A 117 -9.02 -6.45 -12.39
CA ILE A 117 -8.89 -5.36 -11.42
C ILE A 117 -9.48 -5.77 -10.06
N ASP A 118 -10.68 -6.35 -10.05
CA ASP A 118 -11.32 -6.83 -8.83
C ASP A 118 -10.50 -7.94 -8.15
N PHE A 119 -9.96 -8.86 -8.94
CA PHE A 119 -9.02 -9.87 -8.46
C PHE A 119 -7.76 -9.24 -7.87
N GLY A 120 -7.17 -8.26 -8.56
CA GLY A 120 -5.99 -7.53 -8.07
C GLY A 120 -6.24 -6.78 -6.77
N ILE A 121 -7.40 -6.13 -6.63
CA ILE A 121 -7.81 -5.45 -5.40
C ILE A 121 -7.95 -6.47 -4.28
N THR A 122 -8.62 -7.59 -4.54
CA THR A 122 -8.82 -8.68 -3.57
C THR A 122 -7.49 -9.29 -3.12
N ALA A 123 -6.61 -9.62 -4.07
CA ALA A 123 -5.27 -10.12 -3.79
C ALA A 123 -4.45 -9.14 -2.95
N THR A 124 -4.54 -7.84 -3.24
CA THR A 124 -3.83 -6.81 -2.46
C THR A 124 -4.36 -6.71 -1.02
N VAL A 125 -5.68 -6.85 -0.81
CA VAL A 125 -6.27 -6.91 0.53
C VAL A 125 -5.78 -8.14 1.29
N ILE A 126 -5.86 -9.32 0.66
CA ILE A 126 -5.45 -10.58 1.27
C ILE A 126 -3.97 -10.52 1.64
N PHE A 127 -3.12 -10.04 0.74
CA PHE A 127 -1.70 -9.88 1.01
C PHE A 127 -1.43 -8.87 2.13
N GLY A 128 -2.12 -7.72 2.10
CA GLY A 128 -1.93 -6.66 3.09
C GLY A 128 -2.30 -7.05 4.53
N TYR A 129 -3.34 -7.88 4.72
CA TYR A 129 -3.68 -8.42 6.04
C TYR A 129 -2.95 -9.73 6.37
N GLY A 130 -2.78 -10.59 5.37
CA GLY A 130 -2.20 -11.92 5.51
C GLY A 130 -0.72 -11.90 5.84
N LEU A 131 0.03 -10.94 5.32
CA LEU A 131 1.47 -10.84 5.55
C LEU A 131 1.81 -10.46 7.01
N PRO A 132 1.19 -9.42 7.63
CA PRO A 132 1.31 -9.20 9.06
C PRO A 132 0.83 -10.39 9.88
N PHE A 133 -0.32 -10.97 9.53
CA PHE A 133 -0.87 -12.12 10.25
C PHE A 133 0.11 -13.30 10.25
N TRP A 134 0.63 -13.68 9.08
CA TRP A 134 1.64 -14.73 8.92
C TRP A 134 2.89 -14.46 9.76
N PHE A 135 3.43 -13.24 9.68
CA PHE A 135 4.64 -12.88 10.42
C PHE A 135 4.44 -12.96 11.94
N PHE A 136 3.34 -12.40 12.46
CA PHE A 136 3.07 -12.40 13.91
C PHE A 136 2.69 -13.78 14.45
N THR A 137 1.93 -14.58 13.70
CA THR A 137 1.48 -15.91 14.16
C THR A 137 2.54 -16.98 14.03
N ILE A 138 3.25 -17.03 12.89
CA ILE A 138 4.13 -18.15 12.54
C ILE A 138 5.59 -17.83 12.84
N GLN A 139 6.07 -16.63 12.52
CA GLN A 139 7.49 -16.28 12.68
C GLN A 139 7.83 -15.81 14.10
N LYS A 140 6.90 -15.13 14.79
CA LYS A 140 7.04 -14.76 16.21
C LYS A 140 6.54 -15.81 17.21
N GLY A 141 5.98 -16.93 16.72
CA GLY A 141 5.82 -18.15 17.51
C GLY A 141 4.62 -18.21 18.47
N GLU A 142 3.54 -17.47 18.23
CA GLU A 142 2.30 -17.70 19.00
C GLU A 142 1.56 -18.98 18.58
N ILE A 143 1.76 -19.44 17.34
CA ILE A 143 1.22 -20.71 16.84
C ILE A 143 2.38 -21.55 16.31
N LYS A 144 2.77 -22.58 17.06
CA LYS A 144 3.65 -23.64 16.55
C LYS A 144 2.81 -24.54 15.64
N ILE A 145 3.12 -24.54 14.34
CA ILE A 145 2.64 -25.54 13.37
C ILE A 145 3.57 -26.76 13.44
#